data_AF-A0A813JUR8-F1
#
_entry.id   AF-A0A813JUR8-F1
#
_cell.length_a   1.000
_cell.length_b   1.000
_cell.length_c   1.000
_cell.angle_alpha   90.00
_cell.angle_beta   90.00
_cell.angle_gamma   90.00
#
_symmetry.space_group_name_H-M   'P 1'
#
loop_
_entity.id
_entity.type
_entity.pdbx_description
1 polymer ?
#
loop_
_entity_poly.entity_id
_entity_poly.type
_entity_poly.pdbx_seq_one_letter_code
_entity_poly.pdbx_strand_id
1 'polypeptide(L)'
;SWTPPADTSGIDRYYVYIASDEQKTQSAQLWNSDPTEEYVPVGTNEMNLYNNPERTVGGTTPPPANWLIVLGYKEAGLIFSEVSAAAKIPLVDVCNDIDPPAPQLSSLTFENLADVVGQVEGTVEFTLTANDQDLGLTAEFEVFVVEEGPGSADDLSVGKLPRGTNQLVIPA
;
A
#
# COMPACT_ATOMS: atom_id res chain seq x y z
N SER A 1 14.33 -14.21 -0.78
CA SER A 1 15.22 -14.92 0.16
C SER A 1 15.42 -14.07 1.41
N TRP A 2 15.90 -14.64 2.50
CA TRP A 2 16.20 -13.95 3.76
C TRP A 2 17.48 -14.47 4.40
N THR A 3 17.99 -13.79 5.42
CA THR A 3 19.09 -14.28 6.24
C THR A 3 18.51 -14.87 7.53
N PRO A 4 18.69 -16.18 7.80
CA PRO A 4 18.28 -16.77 9.06
C PRO A 4 18.96 -16.11 10.27
N PRO A 5 18.35 -16.15 11.47
CA PRO A 5 19.01 -15.70 12.69
C PRO A 5 20.29 -16.53 12.96
N ALA A 6 21.25 -15.93 13.66
CA ALA A 6 22.51 -16.59 13.99
C ALA A 6 22.31 -17.89 14.80
N ASP A 7 21.29 -17.91 15.65
CA ASP A 7 20.85 -19.09 16.36
C ASP A 7 19.50 -19.56 15.80
N THR A 8 19.52 -20.69 15.12
CA THR A 8 18.32 -21.38 14.62
C THR A 8 17.89 -22.53 15.52
N SER A 9 18.56 -22.72 16.67
CA SER A 9 18.20 -23.79 17.60
C SER A 9 16.76 -23.63 18.08
N GLY A 10 15.98 -24.68 17.85
CA GLY A 10 14.55 -24.71 18.15
C GLY A 10 13.63 -24.15 17.07
N ILE A 11 14.14 -23.64 15.94
CA ILE A 11 13.33 -23.31 14.76
C ILE A 11 13.29 -24.53 13.84
N ASP A 12 12.09 -24.98 13.46
CA ASP A 12 11.89 -26.12 12.56
C ASP A 12 11.46 -25.68 11.14
N ARG A 13 10.72 -24.57 11.03
CA ARG A 13 10.22 -24.05 9.76
C ARG A 13 10.02 -22.53 9.80
N TYR A 14 9.87 -21.93 8.64
CA TYR A 14 9.58 -20.52 8.46
C TYR A 14 8.21 -20.34 7.80
N TYR A 15 7.48 -19.33 8.25
CA TYR A 15 6.25 -18.89 7.62
C TYR A 15 6.44 -17.48 7.09
N VAL A 16 5.97 -17.24 5.87
CA VAL A 16 6.11 -15.96 5.18
C VAL A 16 4.76 -15.28 5.10
N TYR A 17 4.73 -13.99 5.39
CA TYR A 17 3.51 -13.19 5.42
C TYR A 17 3.70 -11.88 4.67
N ILE A 18 2.62 -11.41 4.07
CA ILE A 18 2.45 -9.99 3.75
C ILE A 18 1.64 -9.34 4.87
N ALA A 19 1.99 -8.10 5.25
CA ALA A 19 1.36 -7.40 6.36
C ALA A 19 1.16 -5.91 6.05
N SER A 20 0.16 -5.29 6.70
CA SER A 20 -0.11 -3.85 6.61
C SER A 20 0.99 -2.99 7.24
N ASP A 21 1.65 -3.52 8.27
CA ASP A 21 2.70 -2.85 9.05
C ASP A 21 3.82 -3.83 9.45
N GLU A 22 4.93 -3.28 9.95
CA GLU A 22 6.09 -4.05 10.42
C GLU A 22 5.82 -4.89 11.68
N GLN A 23 4.70 -4.65 12.36
CA GLN A 23 4.29 -5.36 13.58
C GLN A 23 3.33 -6.53 13.29
N LYS A 24 3.00 -6.76 12.01
CA LYS A 24 2.11 -7.83 11.55
C LYS A 24 0.69 -7.72 12.12
N THR A 25 0.17 -6.50 12.35
CA THR A 25 -1.16 -6.30 12.95
C THR A 25 -2.28 -6.87 12.07
N GLN A 26 -2.19 -6.67 10.75
CA GLN A 26 -3.05 -7.32 9.76
C GLN A 26 -2.17 -7.98 8.72
N SER A 27 -2.40 -9.27 8.45
CA SER A 27 -1.51 -10.04 7.57
C SER A 27 -2.23 -11.17 6.85
N ALA A 28 -1.64 -11.58 5.73
CA ALA A 28 -1.99 -12.78 4.99
C ALA A 28 -0.75 -13.64 4.81
N GLN A 29 -0.90 -14.96 4.95
CA GLN A 29 0.20 -15.90 4.74
C GLN A 29 0.44 -16.10 3.24
N LEU A 30 1.71 -16.06 2.84
CA LEU A 30 2.13 -16.49 1.51
C LEU A 30 2.48 -17.96 1.51
N TRP A 31 2.20 -18.63 0.40
CA TRP A 31 2.39 -20.07 0.24
C TRP A 31 3.47 -20.36 -0.80
N ASN A 32 4.24 -21.43 -0.59
CA ASN A 32 5.27 -21.84 -1.52
C ASN A 32 4.62 -22.32 -2.82
N SER A 33 5.36 -22.28 -3.92
CA SER A 33 4.93 -22.70 -5.25
C SER A 33 4.28 -24.09 -5.31
N ASP A 34 4.58 -24.96 -4.35
CA ASP A 34 3.76 -26.12 -4.02
C ASP A 34 2.68 -25.71 -2.99
N PRO A 35 1.38 -25.68 -3.36
CA PRO A 35 0.31 -25.27 -2.45
C PRO A 35 0.07 -26.27 -1.30
N THR A 36 0.76 -27.40 -1.27
CA THR A 36 0.77 -28.32 -0.12
C THR A 36 1.83 -27.95 0.92
N GLU A 37 2.75 -27.04 0.58
CA GLU A 37 3.80 -26.53 1.46
C GLU A 37 3.44 -25.12 1.96
N GLU A 38 2.75 -25.06 3.10
CA GLU A 38 2.38 -23.81 3.76
C GLU A 38 3.56 -23.07 4.42
N TYR A 39 4.72 -23.74 4.54
CA TYR A 39 5.92 -23.25 5.23
C TYR A 39 7.18 -23.58 4.44
N VAL A 40 8.29 -22.94 4.82
CA VAL A 40 9.62 -23.21 4.29
C VAL A 40 10.48 -23.90 5.36
N PRO A 41 11.03 -25.10 5.13
CA PRO A 41 11.77 -25.82 6.15
C PRO A 41 13.09 -25.12 6.52
N VAL A 42 13.56 -25.32 7.76
CA VAL A 42 14.90 -24.87 8.16
C VAL A 42 15.98 -25.49 7.27
N GLY A 43 17.04 -24.72 7.00
CA GLY A 43 18.09 -25.09 6.05
C GLY A 43 17.85 -24.57 4.63
N THR A 44 16.65 -24.03 4.37
CA THR A 44 16.36 -23.21 3.20
C THR A 44 15.98 -21.80 3.64
N ASN A 45 16.35 -20.79 2.85
CA ASN A 45 16.14 -19.37 3.15
C ASN A 45 15.60 -18.61 1.94
N GLU A 46 14.92 -19.33 1.06
CA GLU A 46 14.27 -18.82 -0.12
C GLU A 46 12.91 -19.50 -0.30
N MET A 47 12.02 -18.80 -0.99
CA MET A 47 10.67 -19.23 -1.23
C MET A 47 10.27 -18.77 -2.63
N ASN A 48 9.72 -19.70 -3.42
CA ASN A 48 9.08 -19.36 -4.67
C ASN A 48 7.60 -19.09 -4.37
N LEU A 49 7.12 -17.90 -4.70
CA LEU A 49 5.74 -17.52 -4.39
C LEU A 49 4.74 -18.29 -5.28
N TYR A 50 3.72 -18.86 -4.66
CA TYR A 50 2.59 -19.44 -5.39
C TYR A 50 1.71 -18.36 -6.02
N ASN A 51 1.33 -18.55 -7.29
CA ASN A 51 0.28 -17.80 -8.00
C ASN A 51 0.37 -16.26 -8.01
N ASN A 52 1.54 -15.66 -7.74
CA ASN A 52 1.73 -14.21 -7.77
C ASN A 52 0.66 -13.45 -6.94
N PRO A 53 0.72 -13.55 -5.60
CA PRO A 53 -0.34 -13.08 -4.71
C PRO A 53 -0.57 -11.58 -4.82
N GLU A 54 -1.83 -11.15 -4.71
CA GLU A 54 -2.19 -9.73 -4.60
C GLU A 54 -1.69 -9.14 -3.27
N ARG A 55 -1.37 -7.83 -3.24
CA ARG A 55 -0.95 -7.10 -2.03
C ARG A 55 -2.13 -6.78 -1.10
N THR A 56 -3.01 -7.74 -0.85
CA THR A 56 -4.20 -7.59 0.00
C THR A 56 -4.05 -8.41 1.27
N VAL A 57 -4.29 -7.82 2.43
CA VAL A 57 -4.46 -8.58 3.68
C VAL A 57 -5.92 -8.98 3.88
N GLY A 58 -6.24 -9.85 4.83
CA GLY A 58 -7.63 -10.20 5.13
C GLY A 58 -8.40 -9.05 5.80
N GLY A 59 -9.71 -8.93 5.56
CA GLY A 59 -10.58 -7.94 6.19
C GLY A 59 -11.78 -7.55 5.33
N THR A 60 -12.74 -6.79 5.87
CA THR A 60 -13.87 -6.23 5.10
C THR A 60 -13.45 -5.03 4.24
N THR A 61 -12.43 -4.29 4.68
CA THR A 61 -11.79 -3.19 3.95
C THR A 61 -10.29 -3.28 4.19
N PRO A 62 -9.61 -4.26 3.57
CA PRO A 62 -8.23 -4.55 3.94
C PRO A 62 -7.30 -3.43 3.44
N PRO A 63 -6.43 -2.89 4.30
CA PRO A 63 -5.36 -2.03 3.83
C PRO A 63 -4.44 -2.82 2.90
N PRO A 64 -3.66 -2.12 2.07
CA PRO A 64 -2.63 -2.81 1.30
C PRO A 64 -1.57 -3.42 2.21
N ALA A 65 -0.99 -4.52 1.75
CA ALA A 65 0.15 -5.10 2.43
C ALA A 65 1.43 -4.34 2.06
N ASN A 66 2.10 -3.75 3.06
CA ASN A 66 3.28 -2.90 2.92
C ASN A 66 4.58 -3.56 3.42
N TRP A 67 4.49 -4.74 4.01
CA TRP A 67 5.63 -5.46 4.57
C TRP A 67 5.61 -6.92 4.20
N LEU A 68 6.78 -7.48 3.90
CA LEU A 68 7.01 -8.91 3.83
C LEU A 68 7.74 -9.32 5.11
N ILE A 69 7.19 -10.30 5.82
CA ILE A 69 7.66 -10.72 7.14
C ILE A 69 7.86 -12.23 7.13
N VAL A 70 9.04 -12.68 7.54
CA VAL A 70 9.38 -14.11 7.72
C VAL A 70 9.56 -14.41 9.19
N LEU A 71 8.72 -15.30 9.71
CA LEU A 71 8.76 -15.75 11.10
C LEU A 71 9.28 -17.19 11.18
N GLY A 72 10.27 -17.42 12.02
CA GLY A 72 10.63 -18.77 12.44
C GLY A 72 9.54 -19.33 13.35
N TYR A 73 9.08 -20.54 13.08
CA TYR A 73 8.21 -21.29 13.97
C TYR A 73 9.06 -22.26 14.79
N LYS A 74 8.66 -22.48 16.04
CA LYS A 74 9.25 -23.43 16.96
C LYS A 74 8.18 -24.45 17.34
N GLU A 75 8.21 -25.61 16.71
CA GLU A 75 7.31 -26.73 17.05
C GLU A 75 7.45 -27.14 18.52
N ALA A 76 8.69 -27.11 19.03
CA ALA A 76 8.96 -27.16 20.46
C ALA A 76 8.43 -25.88 21.14
N GLY A 77 7.18 -25.92 21.57
CA GLY A 77 6.46 -24.81 22.20
C GLY A 77 5.26 -24.32 21.39
N LEU A 78 5.11 -24.76 20.14
CA LEU A 78 4.02 -24.35 19.23
C LEU A 78 3.90 -22.82 19.08
N ILE A 79 5.04 -22.13 19.06
CA ILE A 79 5.11 -20.67 19.05
C ILE A 79 5.89 -20.15 17.85
N PHE A 80 5.51 -18.97 17.37
CA PHE A 80 6.33 -18.19 16.48
C PHE A 80 7.43 -17.44 17.26
N SER A 81 8.51 -17.14 16.55
CA SER A 81 9.48 -16.13 16.95
C SER A 81 8.75 -14.80 17.17
N GLU A 82 9.28 -13.96 18.06
CA GLU A 82 8.75 -12.61 18.22
C GLU A 82 8.84 -11.84 16.90
N VAL A 83 7.81 -11.04 16.60
CA VAL A 83 7.80 -10.22 15.38
C VAL A 83 8.97 -9.26 15.36
N SER A 84 9.44 -8.78 16.51
CA SER A 84 10.66 -7.97 16.66
C SER A 84 11.93 -8.62 16.08
N ALA A 85 12.01 -9.95 16.12
CA ALA A 85 13.15 -10.75 15.65
C ALA A 85 12.96 -11.33 14.24
N ALA A 86 11.82 -11.05 13.59
CA ALA A 86 11.51 -11.52 12.25
C ALA A 86 12.45 -10.89 11.20
N ALA A 87 12.71 -11.61 10.11
CA ALA A 87 13.25 -10.95 8.92
C ALA A 87 12.12 -10.16 8.26
N LYS A 88 12.35 -8.89 7.96
CA LYS A 88 11.35 -7.98 7.41
C LYS A 88 11.93 -7.17 6.27
N ILE A 89 11.11 -6.92 5.26
CA ILE A 89 11.42 -5.94 4.23
C ILE A 89 10.14 -5.17 3.89
N PRO A 90 10.21 -3.84 3.75
CA PRO A 90 9.09 -3.09 3.18
C PRO A 90 8.83 -3.57 1.74
N LEU A 91 7.57 -3.74 1.40
CA LEU A 91 7.07 -4.01 0.04
C LEU A 91 6.76 -2.72 -0.73
N VAL A 92 6.87 -1.57 -0.08
CA VAL A 92 6.81 -0.28 -0.77
C VAL A 92 8.08 -0.14 -1.62
N ASP A 93 7.90 0.06 -2.92
CA ASP A 93 9.01 0.39 -3.83
C ASP A 93 9.46 1.81 -3.44
N VAL A 94 10.49 1.90 -2.60
CA VAL A 94 11.18 3.11 -2.12
C VAL A 94 10.35 4.40 -2.23
N CYS A 95 9.32 4.53 -1.39
CA CYS A 95 8.73 5.83 -1.08
C CYS A 95 9.06 6.10 0.38
N ASN A 96 9.94 7.06 0.64
CA ASN A 96 10.35 7.42 2.00
C ASN A 96 9.22 8.13 2.79
N ASP A 97 8.04 8.28 2.18
CA ASP A 97 6.83 8.81 2.76
C ASP A 97 5.74 7.72 2.76
N ILE A 98 5.08 7.59 3.92
CA ILE A 98 3.99 6.62 4.18
C ILE A 98 2.73 6.94 3.34
N ASP A 99 2.66 8.15 2.79
CA ASP A 99 1.58 8.60 1.94
C ASP A 99 1.97 8.46 0.46
N PRO A 100 1.06 8.01 -0.42
CA PRO A 100 1.26 8.13 -1.85
C PRO A 100 1.59 9.60 -2.17
N PRO A 101 2.57 9.88 -3.04
CA PRO A 101 2.99 11.24 -3.31
C PRO A 101 1.79 12.08 -3.72
N ALA A 102 1.58 13.20 -3.03
CA ALA A 102 0.47 14.10 -3.31
C ALA A 102 0.59 14.62 -4.75
N PRO A 103 -0.48 14.56 -5.57
CA PRO A 103 -0.46 15.09 -6.92
C PRO A 103 -0.07 16.58 -6.90
N GLN A 104 0.84 16.99 -7.77
CA GLN A 104 1.25 18.39 -7.89
C GLN A 104 0.38 19.06 -8.96
N LEU A 105 -0.36 20.10 -8.58
CA LEU A 105 -1.13 20.90 -9.53
C LEU A 105 -0.17 21.58 -10.51
N SER A 106 -0.34 21.30 -11.81
CA SER A 106 0.47 21.91 -12.87
C SER A 106 -0.17 23.19 -13.38
N SER A 107 -1.51 23.21 -13.40
CA SER A 107 -2.32 24.31 -13.92
C SER A 107 -3.70 24.24 -13.30
N LEU A 108 -4.21 25.38 -12.87
CA LEU A 108 -5.60 25.52 -12.46
C LEU A 108 -6.19 26.69 -13.22
N THR A 109 -7.16 26.43 -14.09
CA THR A 109 -7.82 27.45 -14.89
C THR A 109 -9.29 27.48 -14.54
N PHE A 110 -9.70 28.57 -13.88
CA PHE A 110 -11.10 28.94 -13.76
C PHE A 110 -11.41 29.93 -14.87
N GLU A 111 -12.30 29.54 -15.78
CA GLU A 111 -13.01 30.54 -16.57
C GLU A 111 -14.12 31.05 -15.65
N ASN A 112 -13.86 32.11 -14.89
CA ASN A 112 -14.93 32.75 -14.11
C ASN A 112 -15.85 33.50 -15.08
N LEU A 113 -16.72 32.76 -15.77
CA LEU A 113 -17.75 33.28 -16.66
C LEU A 113 -19.16 33.09 -16.07
N ALA A 114 -19.30 32.34 -14.98
CA ALA A 114 -20.54 32.22 -14.26
C ALA A 114 -20.93 33.54 -13.59
N ASP A 115 -21.90 34.25 -14.18
CA ASP A 115 -22.64 35.37 -13.58
C ASP A 115 -23.46 34.97 -12.32
N VAL A 116 -23.22 33.78 -11.76
CA VAL A 116 -23.98 33.14 -10.68
C VAL A 116 -23.12 33.01 -9.43
N VAL A 117 -23.56 33.67 -8.36
CA VAL A 117 -22.91 33.61 -7.04
C VAL A 117 -22.91 32.17 -6.52
N GLY A 118 -21.73 31.65 -6.20
CA GLY A 118 -21.56 30.36 -5.52
C GLY A 118 -21.27 29.16 -6.41
N GLN A 119 -20.97 29.35 -7.70
CA GLN A 119 -20.55 28.28 -8.60
C GLN A 119 -19.05 28.35 -8.92
N VAL A 120 -18.46 27.18 -9.14
CA VAL A 120 -17.07 27.02 -9.60
C VAL A 120 -17.12 26.14 -10.85
N GLU A 121 -16.65 26.69 -11.96
CA GLU A 121 -16.50 26.00 -13.24
C GLU A 121 -15.06 26.13 -13.73
N GLY A 122 -14.61 25.19 -14.56
CA GLY A 122 -13.29 25.29 -15.17
C GLY A 122 -12.61 23.95 -15.37
N THR A 123 -11.29 24.00 -15.57
CA THR A 123 -10.47 22.82 -15.80
C THR A 123 -9.34 22.77 -14.78
N VAL A 124 -9.22 21.63 -14.13
CA VAL A 124 -8.13 21.29 -13.21
C VAL A 124 -7.17 20.37 -13.93
N GLU A 125 -5.89 20.73 -13.96
CA GLU A 125 -4.82 19.90 -14.52
C GLU A 125 -3.71 19.70 -13.48
N PHE A 126 -3.22 18.47 -13.40
CA PHE A 126 -2.12 18.14 -12.51
C PHE A 126 -1.07 17.30 -13.22
N THR A 127 0.12 17.30 -12.64
CA THR A 127 1.20 16.41 -13.04
C THR A 127 1.55 15.51 -11.87
N LEU A 128 1.71 14.23 -12.18
CA LEU A 128 2.36 13.27 -11.30
C LEU A 128 3.87 13.42 -11.51
N THR A 129 4.64 13.48 -10.43
CA THR A 129 6.07 13.76 -10.55
C THR A 129 6.78 12.47 -10.94
N ALA A 130 7.65 12.45 -11.94
CA ALA A 130 8.25 11.19 -12.44
C ALA A 130 9.08 10.37 -11.40
N ASN A 131 9.28 10.88 -10.18
CA ASN A 131 9.89 10.15 -9.05
C ASN A 131 8.88 9.32 -8.23
N ASP A 132 7.63 9.23 -8.69
CA ASP A 132 6.49 8.55 -8.05
C ASP A 132 6.59 7.01 -8.11
N GLN A 133 7.34 6.41 -7.17
CA GLN A 133 7.62 4.97 -7.18
C GLN A 133 6.48 4.06 -6.67
N ASP A 134 5.39 4.57 -6.07
CA ASP A 134 4.27 3.68 -5.67
C ASP A 134 2.87 4.34 -5.75
N LEU A 135 2.36 4.49 -6.98
CA LEU A 135 0.92 4.61 -7.24
C LEU A 135 0.27 3.24 -7.44
N GLY A 136 0.94 2.14 -7.07
CA GLY A 136 0.57 0.78 -7.44
C GLY A 136 -0.86 0.41 -7.07
N LEU A 137 -1.38 1.01 -6.01
CA LEU A 137 -2.72 0.78 -5.46
C LEU A 137 -3.66 1.98 -5.61
N THR A 138 -3.20 3.09 -6.21
CA THR A 138 -4.05 4.23 -6.52
C THR A 138 -5.00 3.85 -7.67
N ALA A 139 -6.30 3.87 -7.41
CA ALA A 139 -7.32 3.63 -8.43
C ALA A 139 -7.85 4.94 -9.04
N GLU A 140 -7.99 5.98 -8.23
CA GLU A 140 -8.56 7.27 -8.61
C GLU A 140 -7.95 8.42 -7.80
N PHE A 141 -8.09 9.63 -8.34
CA PHE A 141 -7.88 10.91 -7.67
C PHE A 141 -9.24 11.58 -7.46
N GLU A 142 -9.43 12.24 -6.33
CA GLU A 142 -10.62 13.03 -6.05
C GLU A 142 -10.23 14.49 -5.85
N VAL A 143 -10.98 15.39 -6.47
CA VAL A 143 -10.73 16.83 -6.42
C VAL A 143 -11.76 17.46 -5.49
N PHE A 144 -11.26 18.24 -4.53
CA PHE A 144 -12.08 18.98 -3.57
C PHE A 144 -11.88 20.48 -3.74
N VAL A 145 -12.96 21.24 -3.60
CA VAL A 145 -12.91 22.67 -3.29
C VAL A 145 -13.04 22.79 -1.78
N VAL A 146 -12.05 23.41 -1.15
CA VAL A 146 -11.98 23.52 0.32
C VAL A 146 -12.00 24.99 0.72
N GLU A 147 -12.82 25.34 1.70
CA GLU A 147 -12.88 26.70 2.26
C GLU A 147 -11.70 26.95 3.22
N GLU A 148 -11.34 25.94 4.04
CA GLU A 148 -10.27 26.03 5.04
C GLU A 148 -9.38 24.77 5.08
N GLY A 149 -8.39 24.68 4.18
CA GLY A 149 -7.36 23.63 4.23
C GLY A 149 -7.89 22.20 4.00
N PRO A 150 -7.00 21.23 3.78
CA PRO A 150 -7.39 19.85 3.49
C PRO A 150 -7.99 19.14 4.71
N GLY A 151 -9.14 18.47 4.54
CA GLY A 151 -9.79 17.69 5.60
C GLY A 151 -10.74 18.49 6.48
N SER A 152 -11.18 19.66 6.01
CA SER A 152 -12.21 20.46 6.70
C SER A 152 -13.58 19.79 6.54
N ALA A 153 -14.51 20.10 7.44
CA ALA A 153 -15.88 19.58 7.34
C ALA A 153 -16.65 20.11 6.10
N ASP A 154 -16.10 21.15 5.45
CA ASP A 154 -16.72 21.89 4.35
C ASP A 154 -16.03 21.61 2.99
N ASP A 155 -15.32 20.48 2.87
CA ASP A 155 -14.71 20.03 1.62
C ASP A 155 -15.80 19.58 0.62
N LEU A 156 -15.93 20.30 -0.50
CA LEU A 156 -16.85 19.94 -1.58
C LEU A 156 -16.11 19.10 -2.64
N SER A 157 -16.45 17.82 -2.75
CA SER A 157 -15.97 16.99 -3.87
C SER A 157 -16.59 17.49 -5.18
N VAL A 158 -15.73 17.84 -6.15
CA VAL A 158 -16.14 18.33 -7.48
C VAL A 158 -15.92 17.29 -8.58
N GLY A 159 -15.26 16.18 -8.28
CA GLY A 159 -15.16 15.06 -9.21
C GLY A 159 -14.04 14.07 -8.89
N LYS A 160 -14.13 12.92 -9.57
CA LYS A 160 -13.18 11.81 -9.50
C LYS A 160 -12.55 11.55 -10.86
N LEU A 161 -11.29 11.15 -10.85
CA LEU A 161 -10.47 10.92 -12.03
C LEU A 161 -9.78 9.57 -11.91
N PRO A 162 -9.94 8.65 -12.87
CA PRO A 162 -9.23 7.37 -12.82
C PRO A 162 -7.72 7.59 -12.98
N ARG A 163 -6.93 6.68 -12.40
CA ARG A 163 -5.48 6.65 -12.61
C ARG A 163 -5.15 6.62 -14.11
N GLY A 164 -4.14 7.41 -14.51
CA GLY A 164 -3.73 7.56 -15.91
C GLY A 164 -4.40 8.73 -16.63
N THR A 165 -5.33 9.42 -15.97
CA THR A 165 -5.83 10.73 -16.40
C THR A 165 -5.25 11.82 -15.51
N ASN A 166 -5.22 13.05 -16.02
CA ASN A 166 -4.59 14.19 -15.34
C ASN A 166 -5.37 15.50 -15.49
N GLN A 167 -6.60 15.42 -15.98
CA GLN A 167 -7.45 16.58 -16.26
C GLN A 167 -8.89 16.29 -15.83
N LEU A 168 -9.47 17.20 -15.04
CA LEU A 168 -10.89 17.22 -14.68
C LEU A 168 -11.54 18.48 -15.24
N VAL A 169 -12.66 18.31 -15.94
CA VAL A 169 -13.55 19.41 -16.31
C VAL A 169 -14.65 19.50 -15.26
N ILE A 170 -14.74 20.65 -14.59
CA ILE A 170 -15.81 20.99 -13.67
C ILE A 170 -16.89 21.71 -14.50
N PRO A 171 -18.05 21.07 -14.73
CA PRO A 171 -19.10 21.65 -15.55
C PRO A 171 -19.79 22.83 -14.85
N ALA A 172 -20.38 23.71 -15.66
CA ALA A 172 -21.24 24.81 -15.22
C ALA A 172 -22.55 24.32 -14.57
#